data_AF-A0A0F9DID5-F1
#
_entry.id   AF-A0A0F9DID5-F1
#
_cell.length_a   1.000
_cell.length_b   1.000
_cell.length_c   1.000
_cell.angle_alpha   90.00
_cell.angle_beta   90.00
_cell.angle_gamma   90.00
#
_symmetry.space_group_name_H-M   'P 1'
#
loop_
_entity.id
_entity.type
_entity.pdbx_description
1 polymer ?
#
loop_
_entity_poly.entity_id
_entity_poly.type
_entity_poly.pdbx_seq_one_letter_code
_entity_poly.pdbx_strand_id
1 'polypeptide(L)'
;MELAYKQDWEQTKQRYRTWWAHEAVGRAAIAVTAPRDDPPPIAQPPRPATPEQYWTDLDYMSAVSEYRIARTFFGGEAFPLWGHGYPGNKSLGVFLGCPINLAFDTGWIDPLLAGEDIDCSRVGLDEDEPHFQFTLRWLRRCARDAAGKAVAGVGAFGG
;
A
#
# COMPACT_ATOMS: atom_id res chain seq x y z
N MET A 1 4.84 -17.59 10.24
CA MET A 1 5.87 -16.55 10.00
C MET A 1 5.56 -15.45 10.98
N GLU A 2 6.42 -15.20 11.94
CA GLU A 2 6.23 -14.13 12.92
C GLU A 2 6.52 -12.75 12.27
N LEU A 3 5.85 -11.70 12.76
CA LEU A 3 6.13 -10.33 12.36
C LEU A 3 6.79 -9.59 13.52
N ALA A 4 7.92 -8.94 13.26
CA ALA A 4 8.72 -8.24 14.27
C ALA A 4 7.92 -7.19 15.07
N TYR A 5 6.90 -6.58 14.46
CA TYR A 5 6.08 -5.52 15.08
C TYR A 5 4.66 -5.97 15.48
N LYS A 6 4.37 -7.28 15.45
CA LYS A 6 3.08 -7.85 15.86
C LYS A 6 3.29 -9.24 16.46
N GLN A 7 3.55 -9.30 17.78
CA GLN A 7 3.91 -10.55 18.47
C GLN A 7 2.81 -11.62 18.39
N ASP A 8 1.54 -11.22 18.39
CA ASP A 8 0.36 -12.09 18.25
C ASP A 8 -0.15 -12.17 16.81
N TRP A 9 0.74 -12.06 15.80
CA TRP A 9 0.37 -12.07 14.39
C TRP A 9 -0.40 -13.33 13.96
N GLU A 10 0.02 -14.52 14.41
CA GLU A 10 -0.68 -15.76 14.07
C GLU A 10 -2.12 -15.76 14.61
N GLN A 11 -2.33 -15.24 15.82
CA GLN A 11 -3.69 -15.07 16.37
C GLN A 11 -4.48 -14.03 15.58
N THR A 12 -3.86 -12.91 15.24
CA THR A 12 -4.46 -11.83 14.43
C THR A 12 -4.96 -12.38 13.09
N LYS A 13 -4.12 -13.15 12.36
CA LYS A 13 -4.53 -13.82 11.11
C LYS A 13 -5.71 -14.74 11.30
N GLN A 14 -5.69 -15.56 12.36
CA GLN A 14 -6.80 -16.47 12.61
C GLN A 14 -8.11 -15.72 12.87
N ARG A 15 -8.06 -14.61 13.62
CA ARG A 15 -9.23 -13.75 13.86
C ARG A 15 -9.75 -13.12 12.57
N TYR A 16 -8.87 -12.68 11.66
CA TYR A 16 -9.31 -12.23 10.33
C TYR A 16 -10.04 -13.32 9.55
N ARG A 17 -9.53 -14.57 9.56
CA ARG A 17 -10.20 -15.69 8.89
C ARG A 17 -11.56 -16.01 9.50
N THR A 18 -11.63 -16.08 10.83
CA THR A 18 -12.89 -16.27 11.57
C THR A 18 -13.89 -15.15 11.25
N TRP A 19 -13.45 -13.90 11.26
CA TRP A 19 -14.29 -12.76 10.89
C TRP A 19 -14.81 -12.86 9.45
N TRP A 20 -13.93 -13.17 8.49
CA TRP A 20 -14.31 -13.36 7.08
C TRP A 20 -15.22 -14.58 6.86
N ALA A 21 -15.16 -15.59 7.72
CA ALA A 21 -16.09 -16.71 7.73
C ALA A 21 -17.44 -16.38 8.40
N HIS A 22 -17.65 -15.13 8.80
CA HIS A 22 -18.82 -14.65 9.52
C HIS A 22 -19.00 -15.31 10.90
N GLU A 23 -17.90 -15.76 11.50
CA GLU A 23 -17.86 -16.39 12.82
C GLU A 23 -17.48 -15.37 13.92
N ALA A 24 -17.88 -15.67 15.16
CA ALA A 24 -17.59 -14.80 16.31
C ALA A 24 -16.12 -14.92 16.76
N VAL A 25 -15.44 -13.79 16.86
CA VAL A 25 -14.06 -13.68 17.40
C VAL A 25 -14.03 -13.72 18.94
N GLY A 26 -15.19 -13.80 19.59
CA GLY A 26 -15.34 -13.86 21.05
C GLY A 26 -15.29 -12.50 21.77
N ARG A 27 -15.03 -11.42 21.01
CA ARG A 27 -15.11 -10.01 21.45
C ARG A 27 -15.32 -9.11 20.23
N ALA A 28 -15.52 -7.82 20.45
CA ALA A 28 -15.45 -6.84 19.38
C ALA A 28 -14.07 -6.89 18.70
N ALA A 29 -14.05 -7.00 17.37
CA ALA A 29 -12.83 -6.84 16.58
C ALA A 29 -12.48 -5.35 16.53
N ILE A 30 -11.24 -5.00 16.91
CA ILE A 30 -10.79 -3.61 16.94
C ILE A 30 -9.41 -3.53 16.30
N ALA A 31 -9.18 -2.55 15.42
CA ALA A 31 -7.87 -2.26 14.87
C ALA A 31 -7.41 -0.91 15.42
N VAL A 32 -6.39 -0.93 16.29
CA VAL A 32 -5.87 0.28 16.93
C VAL A 32 -4.41 0.46 16.58
N THR A 33 -4.06 1.64 16.08
CA THR A 33 -2.67 2.07 15.95
C THR A 33 -2.41 3.23 16.89
N ALA A 34 -1.23 3.26 17.50
CA ALA A 34 -0.77 4.33 18.37
C ALA A 34 0.75 4.50 18.24
N PRO A 35 1.34 5.63 18.65
CA PRO A 35 2.78 5.72 18.83
C PRO A 35 3.27 4.63 19.79
N ARG A 36 4.44 4.05 19.51
CA ARG A 36 5.11 3.12 20.44
C ARG A 36 5.68 3.90 21.62
N ASP A 37 5.62 3.35 22.83
CA ASP A 37 6.10 4.02 24.05
C ASP A 37 7.60 4.35 24.01
N ASP A 38 8.42 3.41 23.53
CA ASP A 38 9.86 3.58 23.33
C ASP A 38 10.21 3.41 21.84
N PRO A 39 9.94 4.42 20.98
CA PRO A 39 10.16 4.30 19.54
C PRO A 39 11.67 4.39 19.25
N PRO A 40 12.19 3.64 18.26
CA PRO A 40 13.62 3.70 17.97
C PRO A 40 14.00 5.09 17.45
N PRO A 41 15.25 5.55 17.69
CA PRO A 41 15.72 6.88 17.31
C PRO A 41 16.05 6.95 15.81
N ILE A 42 15.06 6.65 14.96
CA ILE A 42 15.15 6.73 13.51
C ILE A 42 14.70 8.14 13.09
N ALA A 43 15.52 8.83 12.30
CA ALA A 43 15.17 10.12 11.75
C ALA A 43 14.01 9.99 10.76
N GLN A 44 13.11 10.97 10.74
CA GLN A 44 12.07 11.03 9.72
C GLN A 44 12.73 11.25 8.35
N PRO A 45 12.45 10.42 7.33
CA PRO A 45 12.99 10.63 5.99
C PRO A 45 12.53 11.98 5.42
N PRO A 46 13.43 12.75 4.77
CA PRO A 46 13.07 14.02 4.17
C PRO A 46 12.04 13.80 3.06
N ARG A 47 11.02 14.66 3.01
CA ARG A 47 10.00 14.60 1.97
C ARG A 47 10.61 14.97 0.60
N PRO A 48 10.36 14.19 -0.47
CA PRO A 48 10.73 14.56 -1.83
C PRO A 48 10.16 15.91 -2.28
N ALA A 49 10.85 16.53 -3.24
CA ALA A 49 10.53 17.88 -3.70
C ALA A 49 9.31 17.94 -4.64
N THR A 50 8.99 16.85 -5.34
CA THR A 50 7.87 16.79 -6.28
C THR A 50 6.87 15.67 -5.94
N PRO A 51 5.59 15.82 -6.30
CA PRO A 51 4.59 14.76 -6.15
C PRO A 51 4.99 13.46 -6.84
N GLU A 52 5.60 13.52 -8.01
CA GLU A 52 6.04 12.34 -8.76
C GLU A 52 7.05 11.54 -7.92
N GLN A 53 8.11 12.19 -7.45
CA GLN A 53 9.11 11.55 -6.58
C GLN A 53 8.48 11.03 -5.30
N TYR A 54 7.56 11.78 -4.69
CA TYR A 54 6.85 11.36 -3.49
C TYR A 54 6.11 10.02 -3.67
N TRP A 55 5.55 9.78 -4.86
CA TRP A 55 4.77 8.57 -5.15
C TRP A 55 5.53 7.47 -5.92
N THR A 56 6.72 7.75 -6.45
CA THR A 56 7.48 6.80 -7.27
C THR A 56 8.91 6.53 -6.80
N ASP A 57 9.44 7.26 -5.83
CA ASP A 57 10.76 6.98 -5.25
C ASP A 57 10.68 5.81 -4.26
N LEU A 58 11.16 4.64 -4.69
CA LEU A 58 11.13 3.41 -3.88
C LEU A 58 12.01 3.48 -2.63
N ASP A 59 13.08 4.25 -2.63
CA ASP A 59 13.97 4.36 -1.47
C ASP A 59 13.33 5.26 -0.41
N TYR A 60 12.71 6.37 -0.82
CA TYR A 60 11.89 7.18 0.06
C TYR A 60 10.72 6.38 0.65
N MET A 61 9.95 5.67 -0.19
CA MET A 61 8.82 4.86 0.26
C MET A 61 9.24 3.78 1.26
N SER A 62 10.37 3.11 1.01
CA SER A 62 10.98 2.13 1.91
C SER A 62 11.35 2.75 3.25
N ALA A 63 12.05 3.89 3.23
CA ALA A 63 12.49 4.58 4.45
C ALA A 63 11.31 5.07 5.29
N VAL A 64 10.26 5.62 4.65
CA VAL A 64 9.05 6.07 5.36
C VAL A 64 8.27 4.90 5.93
N SER A 65 8.18 3.78 5.20
CA SER A 65 7.52 2.57 5.69
C SER A 65 8.23 2.04 6.93
N GLU A 66 9.56 1.92 6.91
CA GLU A 66 10.36 1.51 8.08
C GLU A 66 10.15 2.47 9.25
N TYR A 67 10.27 3.78 9.01
CA TYR A 67 10.06 4.81 10.04
C TYR A 67 8.68 4.70 10.70
N ARG A 68 7.61 4.56 9.90
CA ARG A 68 6.24 4.44 10.41
C ARG A 68 6.03 3.15 11.18
N ILE A 69 6.38 2.01 10.59
CA ILE A 69 6.15 0.68 11.17
C ILE A 69 6.93 0.55 12.48
N ALA A 70 8.21 0.95 12.50
CA ALA A 70 9.06 0.78 13.67
C ALA A 70 8.61 1.62 14.87
N ARG A 71 7.86 2.70 14.63
CA ARG A 71 7.38 3.65 15.65
C ARG A 71 5.91 3.48 16.00
N THR A 72 5.22 2.49 15.44
CA THR A 72 3.79 2.26 15.63
C THR A 72 3.54 1.02 16.49
N PHE A 73 2.68 1.16 17.49
CA PHE A 73 2.04 0.07 18.20
C PHE A 73 0.81 -0.42 17.40
N PHE A 74 0.66 -1.74 17.29
CA PHE A 74 -0.42 -2.40 16.55
C PHE A 74 -1.28 -3.25 17.49
N GLY A 75 -2.35 -2.65 18.02
CA GLY A 75 -3.27 -3.25 18.97
C GLY A 75 -4.48 -3.96 18.32
N GLY A 76 -4.95 -5.03 18.97
CA GLY A 76 -6.07 -5.82 18.49
C GLY A 76 -5.75 -6.49 17.14
N GLU A 77 -6.54 -6.17 16.13
CA GLU A 77 -6.50 -6.69 14.77
C GLU A 77 -5.74 -5.76 13.80
N ALA A 78 -5.17 -4.66 14.29
CA ALA A 78 -4.23 -3.87 13.50
C ALA A 78 -2.95 -4.66 13.25
N PHE A 79 -2.31 -4.47 12.09
CA PHE A 79 -1.02 -5.10 11.78
C PHE A 79 -0.17 -4.16 10.91
N PRO A 80 1.16 -4.31 10.94
CA PRO A 80 2.04 -3.52 10.10
C PRO A 80 1.82 -3.85 8.62
N LEU A 81 1.53 -2.82 7.83
CA LEU A 81 1.45 -2.88 6.37
C LEU A 81 2.60 -2.07 5.78
N TRP A 82 3.40 -2.70 4.91
CA TRP A 82 4.36 -1.97 4.10
C TRP A 82 3.63 -1.28 2.96
N GLY A 83 3.77 0.04 2.86
CA GLY A 83 3.10 0.80 1.81
C GLY A 83 3.18 2.30 2.03
N HIS A 84 3.08 3.02 0.91
CA HIS A 84 3.18 4.47 0.86
C HIS A 84 2.05 5.04 0.02
N GLY A 85 0.83 4.97 0.57
CA GLY A 85 -0.39 5.51 -0.02
C GLY A 85 -0.74 4.97 -1.41
N TYR A 86 -1.82 5.52 -1.97
CA TYR A 86 -2.35 5.12 -3.26
C TYR A 86 -2.99 6.32 -3.99
N PRO A 87 -2.21 7.11 -4.74
CA PRO A 87 -2.73 8.27 -5.49
C PRO A 87 -3.34 7.87 -6.84
N GLY A 88 -3.65 6.59 -7.06
CA GLY A 88 -4.12 6.09 -8.36
C GLY A 88 -3.02 5.69 -9.37
N ASN A 89 -1.74 6.00 -9.10
CA ASN A 89 -0.60 5.66 -9.99
C ASN A 89 -0.28 4.17 -10.12
N LYS A 90 -1.00 3.32 -9.41
CA LYS A 90 -0.90 1.86 -9.49
C LYS A 90 -2.30 1.30 -9.71
N SER A 91 -3.08 1.90 -10.61
CA SER A 91 -4.48 1.54 -10.89
C SER A 91 -4.65 0.95 -12.28
N LEU A 92 -5.70 0.16 -12.46
CA LEU A 92 -6.02 -0.44 -13.75
C LEU A 92 -6.23 0.63 -14.83
N GLY A 93 -6.90 1.75 -14.52
CA GLY A 93 -7.12 2.82 -15.50
C GLY A 93 -5.83 3.37 -16.08
N VAL A 94 -4.82 3.60 -15.24
CA VAL A 94 -3.50 4.05 -15.69
C VAL A 94 -2.81 2.99 -16.53
N PHE A 95 -2.90 1.71 -16.17
CA PHE A 95 -2.32 0.62 -16.97
C PHE A 95 -3.04 0.41 -18.31
N LEU A 96 -4.25 0.94 -18.46
CA LEU A 96 -5.01 0.97 -19.71
C LEU A 96 -4.76 2.25 -20.52
N GLY A 97 -3.89 3.15 -20.05
CA GLY A 97 -3.48 4.37 -20.75
C GLY A 97 -4.20 5.65 -20.31
N CYS A 98 -5.01 5.64 -19.25
CA CYS A 98 -5.58 6.87 -18.71
C CYS A 98 -4.49 7.83 -18.21
N PRO A 99 -4.51 9.12 -18.57
CA PRO A 99 -3.60 10.11 -18.02
C PRO A 99 -3.77 10.23 -16.50
N ILE A 100 -2.65 10.43 -15.79
CA ILE A 100 -2.66 10.65 -14.35
C ILE A 100 -1.94 11.94 -13.98
N ASN A 101 -2.58 12.72 -13.12
CA ASN A 101 -2.02 13.91 -12.50
C ASN A 101 -1.78 13.65 -11.00
N LEU A 102 -0.52 13.74 -10.57
CA LEU A 102 -0.12 13.49 -9.19
C LEU A 102 -0.03 14.78 -8.39
N ALA A 103 -0.71 14.82 -7.25
CA ALA A 103 -0.57 15.84 -6.23
C ALA A 103 -0.01 15.20 -4.95
N PHE A 104 0.45 16.00 -4.00
CA PHE A 104 1.10 15.49 -2.79
C PHE A 104 0.19 14.71 -1.84
N ASP A 105 -1.11 14.97 -1.91
CA ASP A 105 -2.17 14.47 -1.05
C ASP A 105 -3.16 13.55 -1.78
N THR A 106 -3.16 13.58 -3.12
CA THR A 106 -4.08 12.81 -3.96
C THR A 106 -3.50 12.60 -5.37
N GLY A 107 -4.23 11.89 -6.22
CA GLY A 107 -4.00 11.89 -7.67
C GLY A 107 -5.31 11.76 -8.42
N TRP A 108 -5.33 12.25 -9.65
CA TRP A 108 -6.51 12.27 -10.52
C TRP A 108 -6.21 11.49 -11.79
N ILE A 109 -7.10 10.57 -12.14
CA ILE A 109 -7.02 9.79 -13.36
C ILE A 109 -8.09 10.33 -14.30
N ASP A 110 -7.66 10.89 -15.42
CA ASP A 110 -8.57 11.43 -16.42
C ASP A 110 -9.11 10.31 -17.31
N PRO A 111 -10.39 10.37 -17.73
CA PRO A 111 -10.98 9.33 -18.56
C PRO A 111 -10.27 9.27 -19.92
N LEU A 112 -9.82 8.08 -20.30
CA LEU A 112 -9.27 7.82 -21.63
C LEU A 112 -10.34 7.88 -22.73
N LEU A 113 -11.54 7.38 -22.42
CA LEU A 113 -12.70 7.37 -23.32
C LEU A 113 -13.77 8.33 -22.79
N ALA A 114 -14.36 9.13 -23.68
CA ALA A 114 -15.42 10.08 -23.34
C ALA A 114 -16.45 10.19 -24.48
N GLY A 115 -17.67 10.61 -24.15
CA GLY A 115 -18.79 10.72 -25.09
C GLY A 115 -19.87 9.65 -24.88
N GLU A 116 -20.93 9.70 -25.69
CA GLU A 116 -22.06 8.77 -25.62
C GLU A 116 -21.78 7.44 -26.35
N ASP A 117 -20.98 7.49 -27.44
CA ASP A 117 -20.56 6.33 -28.23
C ASP A 117 -19.14 5.88 -27.86
N ILE A 118 -19.02 5.04 -26.82
CA ILE A 118 -17.74 4.55 -26.32
C ILE A 118 -17.24 3.36 -27.14
N ASP A 119 -16.11 3.52 -27.83
CA ASP A 119 -15.36 2.42 -28.46
C ASP A 119 -14.20 1.95 -27.57
N CYS A 120 -14.36 0.78 -26.95
CA CYS A 120 -13.33 0.16 -26.11
C CYS A 120 -12.45 -0.86 -26.85
N SER A 121 -12.64 -1.06 -28.17
CA SER A 121 -11.92 -2.08 -28.94
C SER A 121 -10.39 -1.89 -28.95
N ARG A 122 -9.93 -0.66 -28.67
CA ARG A 122 -8.52 -0.27 -28.63
C ARG A 122 -7.96 -0.19 -27.20
N VAL A 123 -8.79 -0.41 -26.19
CA VAL A 123 -8.34 -0.44 -24.79
C VAL A 123 -7.69 -1.78 -24.50
N GLY A 124 -6.43 -1.74 -24.11
CA GLY A 124 -5.65 -2.92 -23.75
C GLY A 124 -4.72 -2.59 -22.60
N LEU A 125 -4.29 -3.63 -21.89
CA LEU A 125 -3.23 -3.49 -20.90
C LEU A 125 -1.93 -3.15 -21.64
N ASP A 126 -1.35 -2.01 -21.30
CA ASP A 126 -0.03 -1.63 -21.76
C ASP A 126 0.99 -1.99 -20.68
N GLU A 127 1.67 -3.12 -20.86
CA GLU A 127 2.72 -3.53 -19.93
C GLU A 127 3.96 -2.64 -20.02
N ASP A 128 4.18 -1.93 -21.13
CA ASP A 128 5.31 -1.02 -21.28
C ASP A 128 5.05 0.35 -20.64
N GLU A 129 3.82 0.59 -20.16
CA GLU A 129 3.46 1.82 -19.48
C GLU A 129 4.34 2.02 -18.20
N PRO A 130 4.90 3.23 -17.99
CA PRO A 130 5.81 3.52 -16.88
C PRO A 130 5.31 3.18 -15.46
N HIS A 131 4.06 3.46 -15.14
CA HIS A 131 3.38 3.11 -13.90
C HIS A 131 3.09 1.62 -13.74
N PHE A 132 2.82 0.87 -14.81
CA PHE A 132 2.72 -0.60 -14.78
C PHE A 132 4.06 -1.21 -14.40
N GLN A 133 5.12 -0.84 -15.12
CA GLN A 133 6.48 -1.28 -14.83
C GLN A 133 6.94 -0.84 -13.43
N PHE A 134 6.58 0.38 -13.03
CA PHE A 134 6.81 0.85 -11.67
C PHE A 134 6.09 -0.02 -10.64
N THR A 135 4.83 -0.39 -10.87
CA THR A 135 4.06 -1.24 -9.93
C THR A 135 4.74 -2.59 -9.74
N LEU A 136 5.28 -3.20 -10.79
CA LEU A 136 6.06 -4.44 -10.66
C LEU A 136 7.33 -4.25 -9.84
N ARG A 137 8.07 -3.15 -10.05
CA ARG A 137 9.24 -2.81 -9.22
C ARG A 137 8.85 -2.56 -7.76
N TRP A 138 7.73 -1.88 -7.54
CA TRP A 138 7.17 -1.57 -6.23
C TRP A 138 6.75 -2.85 -5.49
N LEU A 139 6.08 -3.80 -6.16
CA LEU A 139 5.70 -5.09 -5.55
C LEU A 139 6.92 -5.91 -5.14
N ARG A 140 7.94 -5.97 -6.00
CA ARG A 140 9.20 -6.66 -5.67
C ARG A 140 9.92 -6.00 -4.48
N ARG A 141 9.94 -4.67 -4.44
CA ARG A 141 10.48 -3.89 -3.32
C ARG A 141 9.70 -4.18 -2.03
N CYS A 142 8.38 -4.12 -2.11
CA CYS A 142 7.46 -4.38 -1.02
C CYS A 142 7.66 -5.77 -0.43
N ALA A 143 7.68 -6.82 -1.26
CA ALA A 143 7.81 -8.20 -0.80
C ALA A 143 9.14 -8.43 -0.05
N ARG A 144 10.23 -7.84 -0.56
CA ARG A 144 11.54 -7.91 0.08
C ARG A 144 11.58 -7.15 1.40
N ASP A 145 11.17 -5.88 1.39
CA ASP A 145 11.33 -4.99 2.54
C ASP A 145 10.35 -5.34 3.68
N ALA A 146 9.18 -5.91 3.34
CA ALA A 146 8.19 -6.34 4.32
C ALA A 146 8.54 -7.69 4.98
N ALA A 147 9.40 -8.51 4.38
CA ALA A 147 9.69 -9.86 4.86
C ALA A 147 10.07 -9.88 6.36
N GLY A 148 9.31 -10.63 7.16
CA GLY A 148 9.48 -10.74 8.62
C GLY A 148 9.10 -9.49 9.43
N LYS A 149 8.73 -8.38 8.78
CA LYS A 149 8.42 -7.09 9.42
C LYS A 149 6.96 -6.69 9.29
N ALA A 150 6.39 -6.85 8.10
CA ALA A 150 5.06 -6.35 7.76
C ALA A 150 4.36 -7.25 6.74
N VAL A 151 3.07 -7.02 6.54
CA VAL A 151 2.34 -7.53 5.39
C VAL A 151 2.65 -6.67 4.18
N ALA A 152 2.90 -7.30 3.03
CA ALA A 152 3.13 -6.60 1.77
C ALA A 152 1.83 -5.97 1.26
N GLY A 153 1.87 -4.71 0.85
CA GLY A 153 0.79 -4.10 0.09
C GLY A 153 0.67 -4.68 -1.31
N VAL A 154 -0.54 -4.62 -1.87
CA VAL A 154 -0.92 -5.32 -3.12
C VAL A 154 -1.11 -4.38 -4.32
N GLY A 155 -1.20 -3.07 -4.12
CA GLY A 155 -1.49 -2.11 -5.20
C GLY A 155 -2.85 -2.41 -5.87
N ALA A 156 -2.97 -2.21 -7.19
CA ALA A 156 -4.17 -2.61 -7.95
C ALA A 156 -4.34 -4.12 -8.15
N PHE A 157 -3.36 -4.93 -7.78
CA PHE A 157 -3.43 -6.38 -7.96
C PHE A 157 -4.10 -7.09 -6.77
N GLY A 158 -4.60 -6.32 -5.79
CA GLY A 158 -5.45 -6.81 -4.72
C GLY A 158 -6.92 -6.61 -5.05
N GLY A 159 -7.58 -7.70 -5.45
CA GLY A 159 -9.02 -7.90 -5.44
C GLY A 159 -9.37 -9.10 -4.58
#